data_AF-A0A838FW40-F1
#
_entry.id   AF-A0A838FW40-F1
#
_cell.length_a   1.000
_cell.length_b   1.000
_cell.length_c   1.000
_cell.angle_alpha   90.00
_cell.angle_beta   90.00
_cell.angle_gamma   90.00
#
_symmetry.space_group_name_H-M   'P 1'
#
loop_
_entity.id
_entity.type
_entity.pdbx_description
1 polymer ?
#
loop_
_entity_poly.entity_id
_entity_poly.type
_entity_poly.pdbx_seq_one_letter_code
_entity_poly.pdbx_strand_id
1 'polypeptide(L)'
;MNRNQLRSVIAAAAIALSSTTFAGAKTYQVTGPVVDVTDKMITVMKGKDKWEIDRTDATKVKGDLKVGEKVTITYTMTAKDVEVKADKSAKKE
;
A
#
# COMPACT_ATOMS: atom_id res chain seq x y z
N MET A 1 28.14 -36.71 3.26
CA MET A 1 27.26 -35.70 3.91
C MET A 1 26.23 -36.45 4.74
N ASN A 2 26.34 -36.46 6.06
CA ASN A 2 25.50 -37.32 6.92
C ASN A 2 24.12 -36.70 7.14
N ARG A 3 23.07 -37.54 7.25
CA ARG A 3 21.66 -37.12 7.41
C ARG A 3 21.41 -36.15 8.58
N ASN A 4 22.30 -36.14 9.59
CA ASN A 4 22.23 -35.19 10.72
C ASN A 4 22.79 -33.80 10.37
N GLN A 5 23.72 -33.69 9.41
CA GLN A 5 24.24 -32.41 8.91
C GLN A 5 23.21 -31.70 8.01
N LEU A 6 22.38 -32.47 7.28
CA LEU A 6 21.28 -31.92 6.48
C LEU A 6 20.16 -31.33 7.35
N ARG A 7 19.97 -31.86 8.57
CA ARG A 7 18.96 -31.38 9.52
C ARG A 7 19.38 -30.08 10.23
N SER A 8 20.67 -29.89 10.50
CA SER A 8 21.17 -28.63 11.09
C SER A 8 21.11 -27.44 10.14
N VAL A 9 21.27 -27.64 8.83
CA VAL A 9 21.14 -26.56 7.84
C VAL A 9 19.68 -26.10 7.68
N ILE A 10 18.72 -27.01 7.84
CA ILE A 10 17.28 -26.70 7.76
C ILE A 10 16.81 -25.90 8.99
N ALA A 11 17.39 -26.13 10.17
CA ALA A 11 17.04 -25.39 11.39
C ALA A 11 17.59 -23.95 11.40
N ALA A 12 18.73 -23.68 10.75
CA ALA A 12 19.34 -22.34 10.71
C ALA A 12 18.65 -21.39 9.71
N ALA A 13 17.89 -21.91 8.73
CA ALA A 13 17.18 -21.11 7.75
C ALA A 13 15.82 -20.57 8.25
N ALA A 14 15.33 -21.03 9.41
CA ALA A 14 13.99 -20.68 9.91
C ALA A 14 13.91 -19.34 10.66
N ILE A 15 15.05 -18.71 10.99
CA ILE A 15 15.09 -17.50 11.84
C ILE A 15 15.25 -16.20 11.02
N ALA A 16 15.42 -16.27 9.69
CA ALA A 16 15.66 -15.10 8.84
C ALA A 16 14.40 -14.32 8.40
N LEU A 17 13.22 -14.66 8.92
CA LEU A 17 11.96 -13.95 8.61
C LEU A 17 11.45 -13.12 9.79
N SER A 18 12.34 -12.53 10.58
CA SER A 18 12.01 -11.39 11.41
C SER A 18 11.67 -10.21 10.49
N SER A 19 10.46 -10.24 9.93
CA SER A 19 9.81 -9.08 9.33
C SER A 19 9.81 -8.01 10.41
N THR A 20 10.70 -7.03 10.27
CA THR A 20 10.63 -5.79 11.02
C THR A 20 9.22 -5.25 10.78
N THR A 21 8.35 -5.42 11.76
CA THR A 21 7.11 -4.66 11.80
C THR A 21 7.55 -3.24 12.09
N PHE A 22 7.92 -2.51 11.03
CA PHE A 22 7.80 -1.07 11.06
C PHE A 22 6.41 -0.79 11.60
N ALA A 23 6.29 0.10 12.58
CA ALA A 23 5.02 0.74 12.91
C ALA A 23 4.62 1.54 11.65
N GLY A 24 4.18 0.82 10.64
CA GLY A 24 4.08 1.24 9.26
C GLY A 24 2.79 2.00 9.08
N ALA A 25 2.83 3.00 8.19
CA ALA A 25 1.64 3.71 7.76
C ALA A 25 0.49 2.72 7.54
N LYS A 26 -0.70 3.05 8.07
CA LYS A 26 -1.89 2.21 7.90
C LYS A 26 -2.08 1.94 6.41
N THR A 27 -2.20 0.67 6.06
CA THR A 27 -2.52 0.24 4.71
C THR A 27 -4.02 0.18 4.53
N TYR A 28 -4.49 0.74 3.44
CA TYR A 28 -5.89 0.77 3.02
C TYR A 28 -6.07 -0.01 1.74
N GLN A 29 -7.32 -0.34 1.43
CA GLN A 29 -7.67 -1.03 0.21
C GLN A 29 -8.84 -0.37 -0.49
N VAL A 30 -8.74 -0.31 -1.82
CA VAL A 30 -9.85 0.03 -2.70
C VAL A 30 -9.98 -1.05 -3.75
N THR A 31 -11.22 -1.51 -3.99
CA THR A 31 -11.53 -2.51 -5.01
C THR A 31 -12.56 -1.93 -5.97
N GLY A 32 -12.29 -2.05 -7.26
CA GLY A 32 -13.15 -1.49 -8.30
C GLY A 32 -12.65 -1.79 -9.71
N PRO A 33 -13.48 -1.57 -10.75
CA PRO A 33 -13.01 -1.58 -12.12
C PRO A 33 -12.07 -0.39 -12.35
N VAL A 34 -10.96 -0.65 -13.05
CA VAL A 34 -10.03 0.37 -13.53
C VAL A 34 -10.70 1.18 -14.63
N VAL A 35 -10.59 2.50 -14.56
CA VAL A 35 -11.11 3.41 -15.59
C VAL A 35 -10.01 4.19 -16.30
N ASP A 36 -8.84 4.30 -15.68
CA ASP A 36 -7.66 4.91 -16.29
C ASP A 36 -6.37 4.34 -15.68
N VAL A 37 -5.33 4.24 -16.50
CA VAL A 37 -3.99 3.78 -16.09
C VAL A 37 -2.96 4.64 -16.78
N THR A 38 -2.12 5.29 -15.98
CA THR A 38 -0.94 6.00 -16.45
C THR A 38 0.30 5.47 -15.73
N ASP A 39 1.48 5.95 -16.11
CA ASP A 39 2.73 5.60 -15.43
C ASP A 39 2.76 6.09 -13.97
N LYS A 40 2.02 7.16 -13.67
CA LYS A 40 2.03 7.82 -12.35
C LYS A 40 0.77 7.60 -11.52
N MET A 41 -0.27 7.00 -12.09
CA MET A 41 -1.57 6.91 -11.41
C MET A 41 -2.40 5.72 -11.90
N ILE A 42 -3.21 5.15 -11.02
CA ILE A 42 -4.29 4.20 -11.35
C ILE A 42 -5.59 4.81 -10.85
N THR A 43 -6.61 4.82 -11.72
CA THR A 43 -7.94 5.29 -11.35
C THR A 43 -8.92 4.13 -11.34
N VAL A 44 -9.65 3.96 -10.24
CA VAL A 44 -10.69 2.92 -10.09
C VAL A 44 -12.03 3.52 -9.66
N MET A 45 -13.12 2.85 -9.99
CA MET A 45 -14.46 3.22 -9.50
C MET A 45 -14.83 2.42 -8.25
N LYS A 46 -15.13 3.10 -7.15
CA LYS A 46 -15.71 2.48 -5.95
C LYS A 46 -17.14 2.98 -5.79
N GLY A 47 -18.12 2.18 -6.20
CA GLY A 47 -19.51 2.64 -6.28
C GLY A 47 -19.65 3.74 -7.34
N LYS A 48 -20.00 4.96 -6.92
CA LYS A 48 -20.09 6.13 -7.81
C LYS A 48 -18.87 7.05 -7.72
N ASP A 49 -17.93 6.76 -6.81
CA ASP A 49 -16.77 7.61 -6.57
C ASP A 49 -15.57 7.15 -7.38
N LYS A 50 -14.85 8.10 -7.97
CA LYS A 50 -13.55 7.88 -8.61
C LYS A 50 -12.45 7.95 -7.57
N TRP A 51 -11.60 6.94 -7.54
CA TRP A 51 -10.44 6.85 -6.67
C TRP A 51 -9.17 6.88 -7.50
N GLU A 52 -8.37 7.93 -7.31
CA GLU A 52 -7.08 8.14 -7.95
C GLU A 52 -5.97 7.75 -6.99
N ILE A 53 -5.13 6.80 -7.39
CA ILE A 53 -4.05 6.27 -6.56
C ILE A 53 -2.72 6.50 -7.28
N ASP A 54 -1.83 7.25 -6.62
CA ASP A 54 -0.47 7.49 -7.10
C ASP A 54 0.30 6.16 -7.30
N ARG A 55 1.05 6.09 -8.40
CA ARG A 55 2.03 5.04 -8.69
C ARG A 55 3.43 5.60 -8.62
N THR A 56 4.35 4.74 -8.21
CA THR A 56 5.78 4.98 -8.24
C THR A 56 6.49 3.78 -8.86
N ASP A 57 7.79 3.89 -9.12
CA ASP A 57 8.59 2.78 -9.64
C ASP A 57 8.61 1.57 -8.70
N ALA A 58 8.26 1.75 -7.42
CA ALA A 58 8.13 0.69 -6.43
C ALA A 58 6.76 -0.01 -6.45
N THR A 59 5.77 0.51 -7.19
CA THR A 59 4.42 -0.08 -7.28
C THR A 59 4.48 -1.44 -7.97
N LYS A 60 4.24 -2.50 -7.22
CA LYS A 60 4.21 -3.87 -7.73
C LYS A 60 2.85 -4.18 -8.35
N VAL A 61 2.80 -4.29 -9.68
CA VAL A 61 1.61 -4.74 -10.41
C VAL A 61 1.68 -6.25 -10.58
N LYS A 62 0.63 -6.96 -10.14
CA LYS A 62 0.50 -8.41 -10.32
C LYS A 62 -0.67 -8.66 -11.27
N GLY A 63 -0.41 -9.36 -12.38
CA GLY A 63 -1.41 -9.64 -13.42
C GLY A 63 -1.50 -8.53 -14.47
N ASP A 64 -2.56 -8.59 -15.27
CA ASP A 64 -2.82 -7.68 -16.39
C ASP A 64 -3.62 -6.46 -15.92
N LEU A 65 -2.93 -5.34 -15.70
CA LEU A 65 -3.55 -4.07 -15.28
C LEU A 65 -3.96 -3.27 -16.52
N LYS A 66 -5.25 -3.30 -16.84
CA LYS A 66 -5.85 -2.55 -17.95
C LYS A 66 -7.22 -1.98 -17.56
N VAL A 67 -7.69 -1.02 -18.36
CA VAL A 67 -9.02 -0.42 -18.21
C VAL A 67 -10.11 -1.49 -18.32
N GLY A 68 -11.12 -1.40 -17.47
CA GLY A 68 -12.24 -2.34 -17.35
C GLY A 68 -12.00 -3.48 -16.35
N GLU A 69 -10.75 -3.83 -16.04
CA GLU A 69 -10.46 -4.92 -15.11
C GLU A 69 -10.78 -4.56 -13.68
N LYS A 70 -11.34 -5.52 -12.94
CA LYS A 70 -11.61 -5.35 -11.51
C LYS A 70 -10.36 -5.66 -10.72
N VAL A 71 -9.81 -4.64 -10.05
CA VAL A 71 -8.59 -4.76 -9.26
C VAL A 71 -8.83 -4.41 -7.80
N THR A 72 -7.97 -4.92 -6.92
CA THR A 72 -7.85 -4.45 -5.53
C THR A 72 -6.49 -3.79 -5.38
N ILE A 73 -6.48 -2.51 -5.03
CA ILE A 73 -5.27 -1.71 -4.82
C ILE A 73 -5.06 -1.57 -3.32
N THR A 74 -3.90 -2.01 -2.84
CA THR A 74 -3.43 -1.74 -1.48
C THR A 74 -2.55 -0.49 -1.52
N TYR A 75 -2.87 0.51 -0.69
CA TYR A 75 -2.17 1.80 -0.69
C TYR A 75 -2.02 2.35 0.72
N THR A 76 -1.14 3.32 0.90
CA THR A 76 -0.96 4.07 2.14
C THR A 76 -1.42 5.50 1.93
N MET A 77 -2.10 6.08 2.92
CA MET A 77 -2.44 7.51 2.91
C MET A 77 -1.42 8.29 3.72
N THR A 78 -0.88 9.36 3.15
CA THR A 78 0.13 10.19 3.80
C THR A 78 -0.21 11.66 3.58
N ALA A 79 -0.22 12.45 4.66
CA ALA A 79 -0.35 13.90 4.57
C ALA A 79 0.95 14.50 4.00
N LYS A 80 0.84 15.36 2.99
CA LYS A 80 1.99 16.06 2.39
C LYS A 80 2.32 17.37 3.12
N ASP A 81 1.29 18.09 3.57
CA ASP A 81 1.40 19.33 4.33
C ASP A 81 0.18 19.46 5.26
N VAL A 82 0.37 20.08 6.42
CA VAL A 82 -0.70 20.33 7.39
C VAL A 82 -0.58 21.76 7.91
N GLU A 83 -1.51 22.61 7.50
CA GLU A 83 -1.63 23.98 7.97
C GLU A 83 -2.79 24.10 8.98
N VAL A 84 -2.49 24.57 10.19
CA VAL A 84 -3.53 24.89 11.18
C VAL A 84 -4.04 26.31 10.92
N LYS A 85 -5.25 26.42 10.39
CA LYS A 85 -5.94 27.70 10.26
C LYS A 85 -6.61 28.02 11.59
N ALA A 86 -6.08 28.99 12.32
CA ALA A 86 -6.63 29.40 13.61
C ALA A 86 -8.10 29.82 13.44
N ASP A 87 -8.99 29.19 14.21
CA ASP A 87 -10.37 29.66 14.34
C ASP A 87 -10.34 31.04 15.03
N LYS A 88 -11.00 32.03 14.43
CA LYS A 88 -11.17 33.40 14.98
C LYS A 88 -11.95 33.45 16.31
N SER A 89 -12.23 32.31 16.94
CA SER A 89 -13.09 32.18 18.11
C SER A 89 -12.35 31.77 19.38
N ALA A 90 -11.12 32.22 19.58
CA ALA A 90 -10.51 32.28 20.91
C ALA A 90 -10.67 33.70 21.48
N LYS A 91 -11.91 34.12 21.73
CA LYS A 91 -12.18 35.20 22.71
C LYS A 91 -12.00 34.57 24.09
N LYS A 92 -10.83 34.78 24.69
CA LYS A 92 -10.54 34.42 26.08
C LYS A 92 -11.25 35.44 26.99
N GLU A 93 -12.02 34.94 27.94
CA GLU A 93 -12.49 35.67 29.12
C GLU A 93 -11.32 36.18 29.97
#